data_AF-A0A1I7WV41-F1
#
_entry.id   AF-A0A1I7WV41-F1
#
_cell.length_a   1.000
_cell.length_b   1.000
_cell.length_c   1.000
_cell.angle_alpha   90.00
_cell.angle_beta   90.00
_cell.angle_gamma   90.00
#
_symmetry.space_group_name_H-M   'P 1'
#
loop_
_entity.id
_entity.type
_entity.pdbx_description
1 polymer ?
#
loop_
_entity_poly.entity_id
_entity_poly.type
_entity_poly.pdbx_seq_one_letter_code
_entity_poly.pdbx_strand_id
1 'polypeptide(L)'
;MDKGALFDSFVAASTFRSIQHSFLQLCTSLDIDPADSSNVYKQLRMLTDWKAQKLWKLLDKRVDQTEYKKQKAADQLNTLVIGAGPCGLRAAIECALLGSRVVVVEQRDRFSRNNVLHLWEFVIHDLKALGAKIFYPKFCTGSIEHIRFPRDEMRGKLAIGITANFINNKTAAEERVPEISGVAYIFNQAFFKEMYDRTGVDLENIVYYKDETHYFVMCAKKQSLIEMGVIKKDFDDVDLLLSNDNVDRSALGRYAQSAADFATNGILNKILFFDYSKFTFIFNVQGKLPALNFATNHRGHEDIAMFDFTSLYSSRCSVRLVERLGKYLLMGIVGDSLHEPFWPTGSGCARGFLGVLDTAWLIRDYGMNQRGPLEIIAERESVYRLLTQVTKDNLHKSISKYTIDPRTRYVSLEISLQPEDVIQIVSTDNPRMGLLSYEFIFKYLFNSCNFGFL
;
A
#
# COMPACT_ATOMS: atom_id res chain seq x y z
N MET A 1 2.92 29.75 -24.46
CA MET A 1 3.43 28.42 -24.86
C MET A 1 2.30 27.66 -25.54
N ASP A 2 2.60 26.60 -26.29
CA ASP A 2 1.57 25.66 -26.73
C ASP A 2 0.95 24.92 -25.52
N LYS A 3 -0.35 24.62 -25.62
CA LYS A 3 -1.13 23.90 -24.60
C LYS A 3 -0.77 22.41 -24.56
N GLY A 4 -0.42 21.81 -25.70
CA GLY A 4 0.13 20.45 -25.76
C GLY A 4 1.47 20.35 -25.04
N ALA A 5 2.41 21.25 -25.35
CA ALA A 5 3.72 21.34 -24.70
C ALA A 5 3.64 21.54 -23.17
N LEU A 6 2.67 22.31 -22.67
CA LEU A 6 2.43 22.46 -21.22
C LEU A 6 1.89 21.17 -20.59
N PHE A 7 0.95 20.48 -21.24
CA PHE A 7 0.47 19.17 -20.78
C PHE A 7 1.59 18.12 -20.78
N ASP A 8 2.45 18.12 -21.79
CA ASP A 8 3.62 17.24 -21.88
C ASP A 8 4.65 17.54 -20.78
N SER A 9 4.88 18.81 -20.44
CA SER A 9 5.72 19.21 -19.31
C SER A 9 5.15 18.73 -17.96
N PHE A 10 3.82 18.75 -17.79
CA PHE A 10 3.15 18.19 -16.62
C PHE A 10 3.25 16.66 -16.55
N VAL A 11 3.02 15.96 -17.66
CA VAL A 11 3.13 14.49 -17.73
C VAL A 11 4.57 14.01 -17.50
N ALA A 12 5.58 14.79 -17.89
CA ALA A 12 6.99 14.46 -17.69
C ALA A 12 7.58 14.91 -16.33
N ALA A 13 6.81 15.62 -15.49
CA ALA A 13 7.32 16.16 -14.24
C ALA A 13 7.58 15.06 -13.19
N SER A 14 8.82 14.96 -12.71
CA SER A 14 9.29 13.85 -11.86
C SER A 14 9.34 14.16 -10.36
N THR A 15 9.23 15.43 -9.95
CA THR A 15 9.24 15.85 -8.54
C THR A 15 7.91 16.49 -8.13
N PHE A 16 7.53 16.38 -6.86
CA PHE A 16 6.31 16.98 -6.30
C PHE A 16 6.15 18.46 -6.67
N ARG A 17 7.20 19.27 -6.43
CA ARG A 17 7.22 20.69 -6.76
C ARG A 17 7.08 20.96 -8.27
N SER A 18 7.76 20.18 -9.12
CA SER A 18 7.61 20.33 -10.58
C SER A 18 6.23 19.92 -11.10
N ILE A 19 5.60 18.89 -10.51
CA ILE A 19 4.25 18.46 -10.85
C ILE A 19 3.24 19.56 -10.49
N GLN A 20 3.33 20.12 -9.28
CA GLN A 20 2.49 21.26 -8.88
C GLN A 20 2.70 22.48 -9.78
N HIS A 21 3.95 22.88 -10.04
CA HIS A 21 4.26 24.06 -10.85
C HIS A 21 3.76 23.93 -12.29
N SER A 22 4.04 22.80 -12.95
CA SER A 22 3.58 22.55 -14.33
C SER A 22 2.05 22.43 -14.43
N PHE A 23 1.39 21.84 -13.43
CA PHE A 23 -0.07 21.81 -13.35
C PHE A 23 -0.67 23.22 -13.21
N LEU A 24 -0.11 24.06 -12.34
CA LEU A 24 -0.54 25.46 -12.18
C LEU A 24 -0.34 26.26 -13.48
N GLN A 25 0.81 26.11 -14.15
CA GLN A 25 1.06 26.73 -15.46
C GLN A 25 0.05 26.27 -16.53
N LEU A 26 -0.32 24.99 -16.54
CA LEU A 26 -1.34 24.45 -17.43
C LEU A 26 -2.71 25.08 -17.12
N CYS A 27 -3.12 25.12 -15.85
CA CYS A 27 -4.35 25.78 -15.40
C CYS A 27 -4.41 27.26 -15.81
N THR A 28 -3.36 28.05 -15.55
CA THR A 28 -3.28 29.46 -15.99
C THR A 28 -3.37 29.60 -17.52
N SER A 29 -2.78 28.68 -18.30
CA SER A 29 -2.88 28.71 -19.76
C SER A 29 -4.26 28.34 -20.33
N LEU A 30 -5.14 27.81 -19.48
CA LEU A 30 -6.48 27.35 -19.80
C LEU A 30 -7.60 28.16 -19.12
N ASP A 31 -7.25 29.18 -18.34
CA ASP A 31 -8.16 29.97 -17.50
C ASP A 31 -8.96 29.12 -16.49
N ILE A 32 -8.26 28.17 -15.85
CA ILE A 32 -8.80 27.25 -14.86
C ILE A 32 -8.39 27.70 -13.45
N ASP A 33 -9.36 27.88 -12.55
CA ASP A 33 -9.10 27.96 -11.11
C ASP A 33 -8.85 26.54 -10.55
N PRO A 34 -7.63 26.22 -10.07
CA PRO A 34 -7.35 24.90 -9.48
C PRO A 34 -8.11 24.64 -8.16
N ALA A 35 -8.73 25.66 -7.54
CA ALA A 35 -9.58 25.49 -6.36
C ALA A 35 -11.02 25.07 -6.69
N ASP A 36 -11.47 25.24 -7.94
CA ASP A 36 -12.78 24.74 -8.41
C ASP A 36 -12.70 23.26 -8.83
N SER A 37 -12.60 22.40 -7.82
CA SER A 37 -12.59 20.93 -7.98
C SER A 37 -13.76 20.40 -8.84
N SER A 38 -14.87 21.13 -8.92
CA SER A 38 -16.06 20.73 -9.66
C SER A 38 -15.96 21.00 -11.17
N ASN A 39 -15.05 21.86 -11.62
CA ASN A 39 -14.92 22.24 -13.03
C ASN A 39 -13.52 22.02 -13.64
N VAL A 40 -12.45 21.92 -12.83
CA VAL A 40 -11.07 21.63 -13.28
C VAL A 40 -11.02 20.49 -14.31
N TYR A 41 -11.61 19.32 -14.03
CA TYR A 41 -11.58 18.20 -14.98
C TYR A 41 -12.34 18.50 -16.28
N LYS A 42 -13.51 19.17 -16.19
CA LYS A 42 -14.33 19.52 -17.36
C LYS A 42 -13.60 20.47 -18.30
N GLN A 43 -12.84 21.42 -17.75
CA GLN A 43 -12.05 22.37 -18.51
C GLN A 43 -10.77 21.73 -19.07
N LEU A 44 -10.06 20.90 -18.29
CA LEU A 44 -8.91 20.11 -18.79
C LEU A 44 -9.28 19.17 -19.95
N ARG A 45 -10.49 18.59 -19.94
CA ARG A 45 -11.03 17.73 -21.01
C ARG A 45 -11.14 18.43 -22.37
N MET A 46 -11.07 19.76 -22.42
CA MET A 46 -11.01 20.55 -23.66
C MET A 46 -9.62 20.51 -24.34
N LEU A 47 -8.59 19.95 -23.70
CA LEU A 47 -7.28 19.72 -24.33
C LEU A 47 -7.40 18.64 -25.43
N THR A 48 -7.16 19.05 -26.68
CA THR A 48 -7.25 18.21 -27.88
C THR A 48 -5.98 17.42 -28.19
N ASP A 49 -4.92 17.55 -27.40
CA ASP A 49 -3.69 16.77 -27.55
C ASP A 49 -3.95 15.25 -27.51
N TRP A 50 -3.21 14.49 -28.32
CA TRP A 50 -3.40 13.04 -28.49
C TRP A 50 -3.16 12.24 -27.21
N LYS A 51 -2.24 12.70 -26.34
CA LYS A 51 -1.88 12.07 -25.07
C LYS A 51 -2.90 12.43 -23.99
N ALA A 52 -3.35 13.69 -23.98
CA ALA A 52 -4.47 14.16 -23.16
C ALA A 52 -5.77 13.41 -23.49
N GLN A 53 -6.17 13.33 -24.76
CA GLN A 53 -7.36 12.60 -25.21
C GLN A 53 -7.31 11.11 -24.86
N LYS A 54 -6.12 10.49 -24.87
CA LYS A 54 -5.92 9.11 -24.41
C LYS A 54 -6.13 8.96 -22.89
N LEU A 55 -5.75 9.96 -22.09
CA LEU A 55 -6.03 10.00 -20.65
C LEU A 55 -7.52 10.21 -20.37
N TRP A 56 -8.17 11.17 -21.04
CA TRP A 56 -9.60 11.46 -20.86
C TRP A 56 -10.46 10.22 -21.17
N LYS A 57 -10.17 9.50 -22.25
CA LYS A 57 -10.88 8.24 -22.58
C LYS A 57 -10.74 7.14 -21.52
N LEU A 58 -9.67 7.15 -20.72
CA LEU A 58 -9.48 6.21 -19.61
C LEU A 58 -10.23 6.65 -18.35
N LEU A 59 -10.15 7.94 -18.01
CA LEU A 59 -10.82 8.52 -16.83
C LEU A 59 -12.34 8.60 -17.01
N ASP A 60 -12.84 9.02 -18.17
CA ASP A 60 -14.27 9.03 -18.52
C ASP A 60 -14.87 7.62 -18.38
N LYS A 61 -14.17 6.58 -18.88
CA LYS A 61 -14.59 5.18 -18.73
C LYS A 61 -14.70 4.74 -17.26
N ARG A 62 -13.93 5.36 -16.35
CA ARG A 62 -14.09 5.14 -14.91
C ARG A 62 -15.32 5.90 -14.40
N VAL A 63 -15.47 7.19 -14.71
CA VAL A 63 -16.62 8.03 -14.32
C VAL A 63 -17.97 7.43 -14.74
N ASP A 64 -18.03 6.78 -15.90
CA ASP A 64 -19.23 6.14 -16.45
C ASP A 64 -19.63 4.82 -15.75
N GLN A 65 -18.85 4.31 -14.79
CA GLN A 65 -19.28 3.14 -14.00
C GLN A 65 -20.53 3.48 -13.15
N THR A 66 -21.44 2.51 -13.05
CA THR A 66 -22.80 2.69 -12.48
C THR A 66 -22.83 3.06 -11.00
N GLU A 67 -21.72 2.82 -10.32
CA GLU A 67 -21.49 2.97 -8.90
C GLU A 67 -21.30 4.44 -8.51
N TYR A 68 -20.62 5.24 -9.36
CA TYR A 68 -20.39 6.68 -9.14
C TYR A 68 -21.59 7.57 -9.50
N LYS A 69 -22.62 6.99 -10.14
CA LYS A 69 -23.86 7.69 -10.53
C LYS A 69 -23.63 8.96 -11.37
N LYS A 70 -22.60 8.99 -12.23
CA LYS A 70 -22.14 10.19 -12.96
C LYS A 70 -21.69 11.33 -12.03
N GLN A 71 -20.87 11.00 -11.03
CA GLN A 71 -20.39 11.91 -9.98
C GLN A 71 -21.54 12.51 -9.14
N LYS A 72 -22.55 11.70 -8.81
CA LYS A 72 -23.74 12.07 -8.00
C LYS A 72 -24.05 11.08 -6.87
N ALA A 73 -23.05 10.31 -6.46
CA ALA A 73 -23.17 9.42 -5.30
C ALA A 73 -22.83 10.12 -3.98
N ALA A 74 -22.05 11.21 -4.03
CA ALA A 74 -21.55 11.92 -2.86
C ALA A 74 -21.31 13.43 -3.10
N ASP A 75 -22.01 14.06 -4.05
CA ASP A 75 -21.71 15.44 -4.46
C ASP A 75 -22.10 16.52 -3.43
N GLN A 76 -22.88 16.16 -2.42
CA GLN A 76 -23.14 16.97 -1.24
C GLN A 76 -22.13 16.74 -0.10
N LEU A 77 -21.20 15.79 -0.23
CA LEU A 77 -20.18 15.50 0.80
C LEU A 77 -18.91 16.32 0.59
N ASN A 78 -18.28 16.69 1.70
CA ASN A 78 -16.94 17.28 1.73
C ASN A 78 -15.99 16.27 2.38
N THR A 79 -14.93 15.86 1.68
CA THR A 79 -13.98 14.84 2.15
C THR A 79 -12.61 15.47 2.40
N LEU A 80 -12.10 15.30 3.62
CA LEU A 80 -10.71 15.59 3.97
C LEU A 80 -9.91 14.28 3.98
N VAL A 81 -8.90 14.19 3.12
CA VAL A 81 -7.93 13.09 3.10
C VAL A 81 -6.64 13.55 3.78
N ILE A 82 -6.16 12.77 4.75
CA ILE A 82 -4.93 13.04 5.50
C ILE A 82 -3.84 12.08 5.02
N GLY A 83 -2.79 12.63 4.42
CA GLY A 83 -1.66 11.92 3.83
C GLY A 83 -1.77 11.76 2.30
N ALA A 84 -0.75 12.21 1.57
CA ALA A 84 -0.59 12.01 0.12
C ALA A 84 0.22 10.74 -0.21
N GLY A 85 0.12 9.71 0.63
CA GLY A 85 0.57 8.36 0.32
C GLY A 85 -0.27 7.70 -0.77
N PRO A 86 0.11 6.52 -1.29
CA PRO A 86 -0.57 5.88 -2.41
C PRO A 86 -2.04 5.63 -2.12
N CYS A 87 -2.35 5.08 -0.95
CA CYS A 87 -3.72 4.79 -0.51
C CYS A 87 -4.53 6.08 -0.28
N GLY A 88 -3.91 7.14 0.25
CA GLY A 88 -4.55 8.45 0.42
C GLY A 88 -4.91 9.11 -0.92
N LEU A 89 -3.94 9.21 -1.85
CA LEU A 89 -4.19 9.71 -3.21
C LEU A 89 -5.20 8.82 -3.96
N ARG A 90 -5.14 7.50 -3.78
CA ARG A 90 -6.09 6.56 -4.39
C ARG A 90 -7.51 6.72 -3.84
N ALA A 91 -7.66 7.06 -2.56
CA ALA A 91 -8.94 7.40 -1.94
C ALA A 91 -9.46 8.77 -2.38
N ALA A 92 -8.57 9.77 -2.51
CA ALA A 92 -8.92 11.07 -3.06
C ALA A 92 -9.49 10.96 -4.49
N ILE A 93 -8.90 10.09 -5.32
CA ILE A 93 -9.42 9.76 -6.66
C ILE A 93 -10.83 9.16 -6.60
N GLU A 94 -11.08 8.14 -5.76
CA GLU A 94 -12.45 7.57 -5.64
C GLU A 94 -13.47 8.59 -5.12
N CYS A 95 -13.10 9.43 -4.14
CA CYS A 95 -14.02 10.43 -3.59
C CYS A 95 -14.39 11.50 -4.64
N ALA A 96 -13.43 11.90 -5.49
CA ALA A 96 -13.70 12.78 -6.63
C ALA A 96 -14.52 12.11 -7.74
N LEU A 97 -14.32 10.81 -8.00
CA LEU A 97 -15.16 10.02 -8.91
C LEU A 97 -16.62 9.92 -8.39
N LEU A 98 -16.82 9.76 -7.09
CA LEU A 98 -18.16 9.78 -6.45
C LEU A 98 -18.85 11.16 -6.50
N GLY A 99 -18.08 12.24 -6.75
CA GLY A 99 -18.54 13.62 -6.88
C GLY A 99 -18.25 14.52 -5.67
N SER A 100 -17.65 14.00 -4.60
CA SER A 100 -17.40 14.76 -3.38
C SER A 100 -16.36 15.88 -3.60
N ARG A 101 -16.50 16.99 -2.85
CA ARG A 101 -15.45 18.01 -2.73
C ARG A 101 -14.30 17.45 -1.90
N VAL A 102 -13.21 17.05 -2.54
CA VAL A 102 -12.02 16.48 -1.90
C VAL A 102 -10.97 17.55 -1.60
N VAL A 103 -10.43 17.53 -0.37
CA VAL A 103 -9.22 18.25 0.03
C VAL A 103 -8.21 17.21 0.54
N VAL A 104 -6.95 17.30 0.09
CA VAL A 104 -5.86 16.45 0.58
C VAL A 104 -4.86 17.30 1.35
N VAL A 105 -4.49 16.87 2.57
CA VAL A 105 -3.41 17.49 3.36
C VAL A 105 -2.26 16.51 3.53
N GLU A 106 -1.03 16.98 3.35
CA GLU A 106 0.21 16.21 3.51
C GLU A 106 1.24 17.06 4.27
N GLN A 107 2.06 16.41 5.09
CA GLN A 107 3.08 17.05 5.92
C GLN A 107 4.37 17.37 5.13
N ARG A 108 4.66 16.60 4.09
CA ARG A 108 5.90 16.66 3.29
C ARG A 108 5.72 17.42 1.99
N ASP A 109 6.75 18.15 1.58
CA ASP A 109 6.81 18.88 0.30
C ASP A 109 7.43 18.07 -0.86
N ARG A 110 7.59 16.75 -0.68
CA ARG A 110 8.30 15.86 -1.61
C ARG A 110 7.93 14.39 -1.44
N PHE A 111 7.98 13.65 -2.55
CA PHE A 111 8.11 12.20 -2.54
C PHE A 111 9.61 11.84 -2.60
N SER A 112 10.11 11.12 -1.60
CA SER A 112 11.57 10.89 -1.43
C SER A 112 11.96 9.51 -0.90
N ARG A 113 11.05 8.53 -0.95
CA ARG A 113 11.28 7.15 -0.45
C ARG A 113 11.49 6.22 -1.66
N ASN A 114 12.60 5.48 -1.67
CA ASN A 114 13.05 4.65 -2.81
C ASN A 114 12.52 3.21 -2.78
N ASN A 115 11.96 2.74 -1.65
CA ASN A 115 11.55 1.36 -1.45
C ASN A 115 10.61 0.84 -2.55
N VAL A 116 10.91 -0.34 -3.07
CA VAL A 116 10.16 -1.01 -4.13
C VAL A 116 9.04 -1.86 -3.51
N LEU A 117 7.79 -1.64 -3.96
CA LEU A 117 6.61 -2.43 -3.56
C LEU A 117 6.19 -3.38 -4.68
N HIS A 118 5.96 -4.64 -4.33
CA HIS A 118 5.28 -5.62 -5.19
C HIS A 118 3.82 -5.21 -5.44
N LEU A 119 3.35 -5.35 -6.68
CA LEU A 119 1.98 -5.10 -7.13
C LEU A 119 1.27 -6.39 -7.50
N TRP A 120 0.01 -6.55 -7.09
CA TRP A 120 -0.82 -7.64 -7.59
C TRP A 120 -1.42 -7.24 -8.95
N GLU A 121 -1.74 -8.21 -9.79
CA GLU A 121 -2.25 -8.00 -11.16
C GLU A 121 -3.42 -7.01 -11.22
N PHE A 122 -4.34 -7.04 -10.24
CA PHE A 122 -5.46 -6.10 -10.20
C PHE A 122 -5.04 -4.64 -9.92
N VAL A 123 -3.98 -4.41 -9.15
CA VAL A 123 -3.41 -3.08 -8.90
C VAL A 123 -2.71 -2.58 -10.17
N ILE A 124 -2.00 -3.46 -10.87
CA ILE A 124 -1.40 -3.16 -12.17
C ILE A 124 -2.49 -2.81 -13.20
N HIS A 125 -3.62 -3.51 -13.21
CA HIS A 125 -4.78 -3.24 -14.07
C HIS A 125 -5.47 -1.92 -13.71
N ASP A 126 -5.74 -1.67 -12.42
CA ASP A 126 -6.38 -0.44 -11.93
C ASP A 126 -5.53 0.80 -12.22
N LEU A 127 -4.23 0.75 -11.95
CA LEU A 127 -3.30 1.84 -12.31
C LEU A 127 -3.17 2.04 -13.83
N LYS A 128 -3.16 0.96 -14.63
CA LYS A 128 -3.24 1.07 -16.11
C LYS A 128 -4.56 1.72 -16.56
N ALA A 129 -5.68 1.42 -15.91
CA ALA A 129 -6.98 2.01 -16.18
C ALA A 129 -7.09 3.48 -15.75
N LEU A 130 -6.31 3.91 -14.75
CA LEU A 130 -6.11 5.33 -14.37
C LEU A 130 -5.04 6.05 -15.22
N GLY A 131 -4.50 5.40 -16.25
CA GLY A 131 -3.56 6.02 -17.19
C GLY A 131 -2.10 6.02 -16.75
N ALA A 132 -1.67 5.19 -15.79
CA ALA A 132 -0.29 5.18 -15.28
C ALA A 132 0.79 5.03 -16.37
N LYS A 133 0.53 4.34 -17.50
CA LYS A 133 1.46 4.26 -18.64
C LYS A 133 1.64 5.56 -19.44
N ILE A 134 0.86 6.62 -19.15
CA ILE A 134 1.03 7.95 -19.72
C ILE A 134 2.06 8.74 -18.89
N PHE A 135 1.89 8.76 -17.58
CA PHE A 135 2.79 9.43 -16.62
C PHE A 135 4.10 8.68 -16.38
N TYR A 136 4.08 7.34 -16.42
CA TYR A 136 5.26 6.49 -16.26
C TYR A 136 5.28 5.41 -17.37
N PRO A 137 5.86 5.71 -18.55
CA PRO A 137 5.86 4.78 -19.69
C PRO A 137 6.53 3.41 -19.40
N LYS A 138 7.45 3.36 -18.43
CA LYS A 138 8.08 2.12 -17.94
C LYS A 138 7.10 1.19 -17.19
N PHE A 139 5.98 1.69 -16.68
CA PHE A 139 5.10 1.00 -15.72
C PHE A 139 4.66 -0.41 -16.18
N CYS A 140 5.19 -1.45 -15.54
CA CYS A 140 4.91 -2.86 -15.88
C CYS A 140 5.06 -3.13 -17.39
N THR A 141 6.31 -3.01 -17.86
CA THR A 141 6.79 -3.40 -19.19
C THR A 141 7.82 -4.52 -18.99
N GLY A 142 7.70 -5.62 -19.75
CA GLY A 142 8.36 -6.88 -19.37
C GLY A 142 7.73 -7.48 -18.11
N SER A 143 8.51 -8.28 -17.36
CA SER A 143 8.06 -9.00 -16.16
C SER A 143 8.02 -8.14 -14.87
N ILE A 144 8.10 -6.81 -14.98
CA ILE A 144 8.21 -5.90 -13.84
C ILE A 144 6.86 -5.76 -13.13
N GLU A 145 6.71 -6.42 -11.97
CA GLU A 145 5.51 -6.36 -11.12
C GLU A 145 5.64 -5.37 -9.94
N HIS A 146 6.49 -4.34 -10.01
CA HIS A 146 6.79 -3.49 -8.86
C HIS A 146 6.87 -1.96 -9.16
N ILE A 147 6.75 -1.13 -8.11
CA ILE A 147 6.83 0.35 -8.17
C ILE A 147 7.26 0.95 -6.81
N ARG A 148 7.89 2.14 -6.78
CA ARG A 148 8.41 2.76 -5.54
C ARG A 148 7.37 3.56 -4.75
N PHE A 149 7.15 3.23 -3.48
CA PHE A 149 6.12 3.85 -2.62
C PHE A 149 6.41 3.65 -1.09
N PRO A 150 5.69 4.33 -0.15
CA PRO A 150 6.38 4.96 0.98
C PRO A 150 5.86 4.66 2.43
N ARG A 151 6.39 3.59 3.04
CA ARG A 151 6.79 3.25 4.46
C ARG A 151 6.02 3.70 5.75
N ASP A 152 6.23 2.92 6.84
CA ASP A 152 6.19 3.18 8.32
C ASP A 152 4.91 2.66 9.11
N GLU A 153 4.88 1.88 10.24
CA GLU A 153 5.57 0.61 10.74
C GLU A 153 5.54 0.40 12.32
N MET A 154 4.83 -0.57 12.99
CA MET A 154 4.99 -1.15 14.41
C MET A 154 3.87 -2.21 14.82
N ARG A 155 3.79 -3.15 15.82
CA ARG A 155 4.61 -3.89 16.88
C ARG A 155 4.12 -5.40 17.05
N GLY A 156 4.88 -6.38 17.60
CA GLY A 156 4.57 -7.87 17.60
C GLY A 156 5.67 -8.87 18.15
N LYS A 157 6.19 -9.88 17.40
CA LYS A 157 7.28 -10.85 17.81
C LYS A 157 8.65 -10.52 17.17
N LEU A 158 9.72 -10.45 17.96
CA LEU A 158 10.99 -9.77 17.58
C LEU A 158 11.60 -10.20 16.23
N ALA A 159 11.63 -9.28 15.26
CA ALA A 159 12.26 -9.46 13.95
C ALA A 159 12.82 -8.12 13.43
N ILE A 160 14.06 -8.10 12.95
CA ILE A 160 14.75 -6.85 12.60
C ILE A 160 14.89 -6.75 11.08
N GLY A 161 14.28 -5.72 10.49
CA GLY A 161 14.28 -5.49 9.04
C GLY A 161 15.50 -4.68 8.61
N ILE A 162 16.17 -5.09 7.55
CA ILE A 162 17.23 -4.30 6.90
C ILE A 162 16.83 -4.07 5.44
N THR A 163 16.85 -2.82 5.00
CA THR A 163 16.67 -2.44 3.58
C THR A 163 17.96 -1.80 3.06
N ALA A 164 18.46 -2.29 1.92
CA ALA A 164 19.68 -1.81 1.28
C ALA A 164 19.45 -1.59 -0.23
N ASN A 165 19.90 -0.46 -0.76
CA ASN A 165 19.94 -0.17 -2.20
C ASN A 165 21.40 -0.11 -2.68
N PHE A 166 21.75 -0.93 -3.68
CA PHE A 166 23.02 -0.83 -4.40
C PHE A 166 22.81 -0.23 -5.79
N ILE A 167 23.85 0.40 -6.34
CA ILE A 167 23.82 1.04 -7.67
C ILE A 167 23.61 -0.04 -8.75
N ASN A 168 22.56 0.10 -9.55
CA ASN A 168 22.36 -0.71 -10.76
C ASN A 168 22.88 0.04 -11.99
N ASN A 169 23.99 -0.42 -12.55
CA ASN A 169 24.60 0.15 -13.75
C ASN A 169 23.98 -0.40 -15.05
N LYS A 170 23.05 -1.35 -14.93
CA LYS A 170 22.29 -1.98 -16.03
C LYS A 170 23.19 -2.64 -17.08
N THR A 171 24.33 -3.15 -16.63
CA THR A 171 25.21 -3.97 -17.47
C THR A 171 24.55 -5.30 -17.82
N ALA A 172 24.98 -5.90 -18.94
CA ALA A 172 24.50 -7.22 -19.34
C ALA A 172 24.87 -8.37 -18.37
N ALA A 173 25.68 -8.10 -17.33
CA ALA A 173 25.95 -9.02 -16.23
C ALA A 173 24.87 -8.89 -15.13
N GLU A 174 24.62 -7.66 -14.65
CA GLU A 174 23.55 -7.34 -13.71
C GLU A 174 22.17 -7.77 -14.23
N GLU A 175 21.91 -7.58 -15.52
CA GLU A 175 20.63 -7.94 -16.13
C GLU A 175 20.36 -9.46 -16.13
N ARG A 176 21.40 -10.30 -16.02
CA ARG A 176 21.26 -11.76 -15.95
C ARG A 176 21.02 -12.32 -14.55
N VAL A 177 21.20 -11.52 -13.49
CA VAL A 177 20.94 -11.97 -12.11
C VAL A 177 19.42 -12.12 -11.91
N PRO A 178 18.90 -13.29 -11.48
CA PRO A 178 17.48 -13.46 -11.22
C PRO A 178 17.04 -12.70 -9.95
N GLU A 179 15.80 -12.19 -9.96
CA GLU A 179 15.18 -11.64 -8.74
C GLU A 179 14.87 -12.73 -7.71
N ILE A 180 14.75 -12.35 -6.45
CA ILE A 180 14.39 -13.24 -5.34
C ILE A 180 13.09 -12.73 -4.72
N SER A 181 11.96 -13.26 -5.15
CA SER A 181 10.61 -12.79 -4.77
C SER A 181 10.16 -13.17 -3.33
N GLY A 182 11.11 -13.27 -2.39
CA GLY A 182 10.89 -13.69 -1.00
C GLY A 182 11.21 -15.15 -0.75
N VAL A 183 12.48 -15.45 -0.44
CA VAL A 183 12.90 -16.75 0.06
C VAL A 183 12.89 -16.69 1.59
N ALA A 184 11.98 -17.42 2.24
CA ALA A 184 11.89 -17.48 3.70
C ALA A 184 12.52 -18.77 4.26
N TYR A 185 13.10 -18.68 5.45
CA TYR A 185 13.80 -19.76 6.15
C TYR A 185 12.99 -21.05 6.21
N ILE A 186 11.69 -20.93 6.50
CA ILE A 186 10.72 -22.04 6.59
C ILE A 186 10.77 -22.96 5.35
N PHE A 187 10.98 -22.38 4.15
CA PHE A 187 10.99 -23.11 2.88
C PHE A 187 12.39 -23.46 2.37
N ASN A 188 13.46 -22.84 2.89
CA ASN A 188 14.83 -23.07 2.40
C ASN A 188 15.90 -22.97 3.51
N GLN A 189 15.75 -23.80 4.54
CA GLN A 189 16.65 -23.83 5.70
C GLN A 189 18.12 -24.10 5.31
N ALA A 190 18.35 -24.89 4.26
CA ALA A 190 19.70 -25.22 3.77
C ALA A 190 20.45 -23.98 3.26
N PHE A 191 19.80 -23.12 2.49
CA PHE A 191 20.39 -21.87 1.98
C PHE A 191 20.80 -20.93 3.11
N PHE A 192 19.93 -20.72 4.12
CA PHE A 192 20.24 -19.83 5.24
C PHE A 192 21.31 -20.42 6.17
N LYS A 193 21.34 -21.74 6.34
CA LYS A 193 22.43 -22.38 7.07
C LYS A 193 23.77 -22.21 6.32
N GLU A 194 23.82 -22.44 5.01
CA GLU A 194 25.03 -22.22 4.20
C GLU A 194 25.45 -20.74 4.18
N MET A 195 24.50 -19.79 4.27
CA MET A 195 24.78 -18.36 4.44
C MET A 195 25.46 -18.10 5.77
N TYR A 196 24.87 -18.56 6.89
CA TYR A 196 25.43 -18.41 8.22
C TYR A 196 26.82 -19.06 8.34
N ASP A 197 26.95 -20.33 7.94
CA ASP A 197 28.18 -21.13 7.99
C ASP A 197 29.34 -20.50 7.18
N ARG A 198 29.05 -19.64 6.18
CA ARG A 198 30.07 -18.93 5.38
C ARG A 198 30.26 -17.45 5.70
N THR A 199 29.31 -16.78 6.34
CA THR A 199 29.32 -15.30 6.44
C THR A 199 28.97 -14.75 7.83
N GLY A 200 28.52 -15.58 8.77
CA GLY A 200 27.99 -15.14 10.08
C GLY A 200 26.62 -14.47 10.04
N VAL A 201 26.05 -14.26 8.84
CA VAL A 201 24.73 -13.65 8.63
C VAL A 201 23.64 -14.71 8.80
N ASP A 202 22.77 -14.52 9.80
CA ASP A 202 21.58 -15.35 10.03
C ASP A 202 20.29 -14.55 9.77
N LEU A 203 19.48 -15.03 8.82
CA LEU A 203 18.26 -14.38 8.35
C LEU A 203 17.06 -15.32 8.39
N GLU A 204 15.88 -14.75 8.58
CA GLU A 204 14.59 -15.43 8.43
C GLU A 204 14.00 -15.30 7.01
N ASN A 205 14.39 -14.27 6.26
CA ASN A 205 13.95 -14.02 4.89
C ASN A 205 14.94 -13.12 4.14
N ILE A 206 15.08 -13.31 2.83
CA ILE A 206 15.70 -12.32 1.93
C ILE A 206 14.92 -12.19 0.62
N VAL A 207 14.73 -10.93 0.20
CA VAL A 207 14.10 -10.51 -1.05
C VAL A 207 15.11 -9.67 -1.84
N TYR A 208 15.12 -9.82 -3.16
CA TYR A 208 15.90 -9.01 -4.10
C TYR A 208 15.04 -8.61 -5.30
N TYR A 209 14.95 -7.30 -5.56
CA TYR A 209 14.33 -6.72 -6.75
C TYR A 209 15.33 -5.83 -7.53
N LYS A 210 15.16 -5.78 -8.85
CA LYS A 210 16.03 -5.06 -9.79
C LYS A 210 15.26 -3.94 -10.48
N ASP A 211 15.27 -2.78 -9.85
CA ASP A 211 14.72 -1.52 -10.38
C ASP A 211 15.89 -0.66 -10.92
N GLU A 212 15.86 0.68 -10.85
CA GLU A 212 17.04 1.52 -11.09
C GLU A 212 18.11 1.38 -9.95
N THR A 213 17.83 0.59 -8.91
CA THR A 213 18.76 0.10 -7.89
C THR A 213 18.58 -1.41 -7.72
N HIS A 214 19.64 -2.09 -7.26
CA HIS A 214 19.54 -3.45 -6.74
C HIS A 214 19.02 -3.35 -5.30
N TYR A 215 17.72 -3.54 -5.11
CA TYR A 215 17.04 -3.39 -3.83
C TYR A 215 16.97 -4.73 -3.11
N PHE A 216 17.49 -4.76 -1.89
CA PHE A 216 17.37 -5.90 -0.98
C PHE A 216 16.54 -5.51 0.25
N VAL A 217 15.65 -6.41 0.67
CA VAL A 217 15.07 -6.38 2.01
C VAL A 217 15.21 -7.74 2.66
N MET A 218 15.66 -7.76 3.90
CA MET A 218 15.98 -8.96 4.66
C MET A 218 15.50 -8.85 6.11
N CYS A 219 15.13 -9.98 6.71
CA CYS A 219 14.78 -10.08 8.12
C CYS A 219 15.93 -10.77 8.85
N ALA A 220 16.66 -10.04 9.70
CA ALA A 220 17.82 -10.54 10.44
C ALA A 220 17.47 -10.89 11.89
N LYS A 221 18.15 -11.90 12.45
CA LYS A 221 17.98 -12.31 13.84
C LYS A 221 18.85 -11.44 14.76
N LYS A 222 18.30 -11.02 15.92
CA LYS A 222 19.00 -10.15 16.90
C LYS A 222 20.42 -10.64 17.22
N GLN A 223 20.58 -11.93 17.46
CA GLN A 223 21.84 -12.53 17.87
C GLN A 223 22.95 -12.34 16.82
N SER A 224 22.68 -12.62 15.54
CA SER A 224 23.63 -12.44 14.45
C SER A 224 24.03 -10.97 14.26
N LEU A 225 23.12 -10.02 14.52
CA LEU A 225 23.43 -8.58 14.48
C LEU A 225 24.33 -8.14 15.65
N ILE A 226 24.21 -8.76 16.83
CA ILE A 226 25.11 -8.53 17.97
C ILE A 226 26.49 -9.15 17.68
N GLU A 227 26.54 -10.41 17.24
CA GLU A 227 27.77 -11.15 16.95
C GLU A 227 28.59 -10.54 15.81
N MET A 228 27.93 -9.99 14.78
CA MET A 228 28.57 -9.26 13.68
C MET A 228 28.88 -7.78 14.01
N GLY A 229 28.64 -7.34 15.26
CA GLY A 229 28.94 -5.99 15.74
C GLY A 229 28.08 -4.88 15.14
N VAL A 230 26.93 -5.21 14.56
CA VAL A 230 25.94 -4.25 14.04
C VAL A 230 25.21 -3.55 15.19
N ILE A 231 24.92 -4.30 16.26
CA ILE A 231 24.33 -3.83 17.51
C ILE A 231 25.43 -3.82 18.58
N LYS A 232 25.77 -2.64 19.11
CA LYS A 232 26.92 -2.45 20.04
C LYS A 232 26.64 -2.99 21.44
N LYS A 233 25.40 -2.91 21.90
CA LYS A 233 24.94 -3.42 23.19
C LYS A 233 23.52 -4.00 23.04
N ASP A 234 23.28 -5.12 23.71
CA ASP A 234 21.94 -5.68 23.81
C ASP A 234 21.08 -4.90 24.82
N PHE A 235 19.83 -4.65 24.44
CA PHE A 235 18.81 -3.94 25.20
C PHE A 235 17.47 -4.66 25.02
N ASP A 236 16.70 -4.81 26.10
CA ASP A 236 15.35 -5.38 26.04
C ASP A 236 14.33 -4.40 25.40
N ASP A 237 14.60 -3.10 25.50
CA ASP A 237 13.86 -2.05 24.80
C ASP A 237 14.35 -1.92 23.35
N VAL A 238 13.44 -2.09 22.39
CA VAL A 238 13.77 -2.15 20.96
C VAL A 238 14.10 -0.76 20.38
N ASP A 239 13.56 0.31 20.94
CA ASP A 239 13.81 1.68 20.46
C ASP A 239 15.21 2.14 20.89
N LEU A 240 15.69 1.67 22.05
CA LEU A 240 17.11 1.75 22.45
C LEU A 240 18.00 0.79 21.63
N LEU A 241 17.56 -0.45 21.40
CA LEU A 241 18.31 -1.47 20.66
C LEU A 241 18.65 -1.01 19.24
N LEU A 242 17.68 -0.43 18.51
CA LEU A 242 17.84 0.03 17.13
C LEU A 242 18.20 1.52 17.00
N SER A 243 18.50 2.20 18.13
CA SER A 243 18.87 3.61 18.16
C SER A 243 20.14 3.91 17.35
N ASN A 244 20.25 5.12 16.79
CA ASN A 244 21.42 5.53 15.99
C ASN A 244 22.74 5.44 16.77
N ASP A 245 22.70 5.59 18.09
CA ASP A 245 23.88 5.50 18.95
C ASP A 245 24.29 4.04 19.21
N ASN A 246 23.33 3.12 19.30
CA ASN A 246 23.59 1.69 19.51
C ASN A 246 23.94 0.92 18.21
N VAL A 247 23.53 1.43 17.06
CA VAL A 247 23.80 0.80 15.75
C VAL A 247 25.15 1.25 15.17
N ASP A 248 25.98 0.31 14.72
CA ASP A 248 27.16 0.60 13.91
C ASP A 248 26.80 0.52 12.41
N ARG A 249 26.85 1.66 11.73
CA ARG A 249 26.49 1.78 10.31
C ARG A 249 27.47 1.09 9.38
N SER A 250 28.75 0.99 9.75
CA SER A 250 29.80 0.35 8.94
C SER A 250 29.84 -1.17 9.13
N ALA A 251 29.38 -1.69 10.27
CA ALA A 251 29.00 -3.10 10.42
C ALA A 251 27.70 -3.42 9.68
N LEU A 252 26.66 -2.58 9.80
CA LEU A 252 25.38 -2.75 9.08
C LEU A 252 25.59 -2.82 7.55
N GLY A 253 26.44 -1.93 7.00
CA GLY A 253 26.80 -1.92 5.58
C GLY A 253 27.44 -3.24 5.13
N ARG A 254 28.46 -3.71 5.86
CA ARG A 254 29.13 -5.00 5.60
C ARG A 254 28.17 -6.18 5.70
N TYR A 255 27.31 -6.20 6.72
CA TYR A 255 26.31 -7.26 6.94
C TYR A 255 25.37 -7.41 5.74
N ALA A 256 24.80 -6.29 5.25
CA ALA A 256 23.91 -6.31 4.09
C ALA A 256 24.65 -6.63 2.78
N GLN A 257 25.92 -6.19 2.62
CA GLN A 257 26.75 -6.57 1.48
C GLN A 257 27.02 -8.08 1.46
N SER A 258 27.42 -8.68 2.58
CA SER A 258 27.64 -10.13 2.67
C SER A 258 26.37 -10.94 2.39
N ALA A 259 25.22 -10.49 2.90
CA ALA A 259 23.93 -11.09 2.62
C ALA A 259 23.56 -11.05 1.12
N ALA A 260 23.69 -9.87 0.49
CA ALA A 260 23.36 -9.64 -0.92
C ALA A 260 24.32 -10.37 -1.87
N ASP A 261 25.62 -10.41 -1.55
CA ASP A 261 26.63 -11.15 -2.32
C ASP A 261 26.33 -12.65 -2.27
N PHE A 262 26.12 -13.22 -1.08
CA PHE A 262 25.78 -14.64 -0.93
C PHE A 262 24.48 -14.99 -1.67
N ALA A 263 23.43 -14.19 -1.50
CA ALA A 263 22.13 -14.43 -2.14
C ALA A 263 22.20 -14.40 -3.68
N THR A 264 23.07 -13.56 -4.26
CA THR A 264 23.26 -13.46 -5.72
C THR A 264 24.44 -14.29 -6.26
N ASN A 265 25.22 -14.98 -5.44
CA ASN A 265 26.33 -15.87 -5.85
C ASN A 265 25.88 -17.18 -6.54
N GLY A 266 24.65 -17.26 -7.06
CA GLY A 266 24.14 -18.41 -7.81
C GLY A 266 23.87 -19.69 -6.99
N ILE A 267 24.08 -19.66 -5.66
CA ILE A 267 23.81 -20.80 -4.76
C ILE A 267 22.30 -21.16 -4.78
N LEU A 268 21.43 -20.15 -4.78
CA LEU A 268 19.98 -20.32 -4.87
C LEU A 268 19.52 -21.11 -6.13
N ASN A 269 20.24 -20.98 -7.25
CA ASN A 269 19.92 -21.66 -8.51
C ASN A 269 20.14 -23.19 -8.44
N LYS A 270 20.86 -23.71 -7.43
CA LYS A 270 20.94 -25.16 -7.18
C LYS A 270 19.72 -25.74 -6.46
N ILE A 271 18.96 -24.92 -5.72
CA ILE A 271 18.01 -25.42 -4.71
C ILE A 271 16.55 -25.33 -5.20
N LEU A 272 16.24 -24.49 -6.20
CA LEU A 272 14.90 -24.36 -6.78
C LEU A 272 14.41 -25.58 -7.58
N PHE A 273 15.21 -26.64 -7.75
CA PHE A 273 14.89 -27.82 -8.56
C PHE A 273 14.28 -28.97 -7.75
N PHE A 274 13.08 -28.77 -7.18
CA PHE A 274 12.25 -29.87 -6.64
C PHE A 274 10.74 -29.66 -6.85
N ASP A 275 10.35 -29.22 -8.05
CA ASP A 275 8.96 -29.37 -8.55
C ASP A 275 8.78 -30.77 -9.15
N TYR A 276 7.89 -31.57 -8.55
CA TYR A 276 7.62 -32.96 -8.96
C TYR A 276 6.78 -33.09 -10.25
N SER A 277 6.39 -32.00 -10.90
CA SER A 277 5.36 -32.00 -11.95
C SER A 277 5.82 -31.61 -13.37
N LYS A 278 7.01 -31.01 -13.58
CA LYS A 278 7.41 -30.47 -14.90
C LYS A 278 8.88 -30.71 -15.28
N PHE A 279 9.07 -31.61 -16.25
CA PHE A 279 10.36 -31.92 -16.86
C PHE A 279 10.87 -30.73 -17.72
N THR A 280 11.57 -29.78 -17.09
CA THR A 280 11.96 -28.51 -17.72
C THR A 280 13.48 -28.44 -17.90
N PHE A 281 13.95 -28.43 -19.15
CA PHE A 281 15.35 -28.14 -19.46
C PHE A 281 15.63 -26.65 -19.23
N ILE A 282 16.56 -26.33 -18.33
CA ILE A 282 16.93 -24.95 -17.99
C ILE A 282 18.45 -24.79 -18.09
N PHE A 283 18.90 -23.74 -18.77
CA PHE A 283 20.32 -23.38 -18.87
C PHE A 283 20.84 -22.86 -17.53
N ASN A 284 22.06 -23.28 -17.15
CA ASN A 284 22.68 -22.92 -15.88
C ASN A 284 23.18 -21.46 -15.89
N VAL A 285 22.30 -20.50 -15.64
CA VAL A 285 22.63 -19.07 -15.60
C VAL A 285 23.27 -18.71 -14.26
N GLN A 286 24.60 -18.73 -14.23
CA GLN A 286 25.38 -18.10 -13.17
C GLN A 286 25.43 -16.58 -13.40
N GLY A 287 24.58 -15.85 -12.68
CA GLY A 287 24.62 -14.38 -12.62
C GLY A 287 24.92 -13.91 -11.20
N LYS A 288 26.13 -13.41 -10.97
CA LYS A 288 26.55 -12.71 -9.74
C LYS A 288 26.46 -11.19 -9.98
N LEU A 289 26.05 -10.42 -8.97
CA LEU A 289 26.18 -8.95 -9.03
C LEU A 289 27.68 -8.56 -9.00
N PRO A 290 28.19 -7.81 -10.00
CA PRO A 290 29.63 -7.58 -10.15
C PRO A 290 30.23 -6.63 -9.10
N ALA A 291 29.42 -5.75 -8.51
CA ALA A 291 29.79 -4.87 -7.41
C ALA A 291 28.55 -4.52 -6.57
N LEU A 292 28.74 -4.32 -5.25
CA LEU A 292 27.70 -3.96 -4.30
C LEU A 292 28.00 -2.59 -3.65
N ASN A 293 28.17 -1.59 -4.51
CA ASN A 293 28.34 -0.19 -4.10
C ASN A 293 26.97 0.38 -3.71
N PHE A 294 26.84 0.94 -2.51
CA PHE A 294 25.58 1.54 -2.06
C PHE A 294 25.16 2.72 -2.94
N ALA A 295 23.86 2.83 -3.20
CA ALA A 295 23.26 4.06 -3.71
C ALA A 295 23.28 5.14 -2.62
N THR A 296 23.18 6.42 -2.99
CA THR A 296 23.09 7.52 -2.03
C THR A 296 21.65 7.83 -1.66
N ASN A 297 21.38 7.95 -0.36
CA ASN A 297 20.08 8.34 0.18
C ASN A 297 19.90 9.87 0.15
N HIS A 298 18.71 10.32 0.55
CA HIS A 298 18.31 11.73 0.55
C HIS A 298 19.13 12.67 1.48
N ARG A 299 20.13 12.16 2.21
CA ARG A 299 21.09 12.91 3.05
C ARG A 299 22.53 12.82 2.54
N GLY A 300 22.77 12.13 1.42
CA GLY A 300 24.11 11.91 0.86
C GLY A 300 24.90 10.76 1.50
N HIS A 301 24.31 10.01 2.44
CA HIS A 301 24.92 8.79 3.00
C HIS A 301 24.48 7.55 2.19
N GLU A 302 25.10 6.40 2.48
CA GLU A 302 24.70 5.10 1.92
C GLU A 302 23.21 4.80 2.19
N ASP A 303 22.49 4.32 1.17
CA ASP A 303 21.06 3.99 1.25
C ASP A 303 20.83 2.60 1.85
N ILE A 304 21.24 2.50 3.12
CA ILE A 304 21.00 1.39 4.03
C ILE A 304 20.37 1.89 5.34
N ALA A 305 19.37 1.17 5.82
CA ALA A 305 18.78 1.42 7.13
C ALA A 305 18.15 0.15 7.72
N MET A 306 17.94 0.19 9.04
CA MET A 306 17.43 -0.91 9.87
C MET A 306 16.15 -0.48 10.60
N PHE A 307 15.26 -1.44 10.83
CA PHE A 307 13.82 -1.25 11.04
C PHE A 307 13.24 -2.32 11.96
N ASP A 308 12.11 -2.03 12.58
CA ASP A 308 11.49 -2.97 13.53
C ASP A 308 10.37 -3.77 12.86
N PHE A 309 10.73 -4.84 12.15
CA PHE A 309 9.81 -5.81 11.56
C PHE A 309 9.19 -6.78 12.56
N THR A 310 9.33 -6.52 13.86
CA THR A 310 8.66 -7.24 14.94
C THR A 310 7.13 -7.28 14.77
N SER A 311 6.52 -6.67 13.76
CA SER A 311 5.60 -5.57 14.04
C SER A 311 4.44 -5.44 13.06
N LEU A 312 3.19 -5.53 13.55
CA LEU A 312 1.98 -5.32 12.72
C LEU A 312 0.80 -4.74 13.54
N TYR A 313 0.36 -3.53 13.20
CA TYR A 313 -0.92 -2.99 13.66
C TYR A 313 -2.08 -3.20 12.68
N SER A 314 -3.28 -3.45 13.23
CA SER A 314 -4.54 -3.31 12.53
C SER A 314 -5.51 -2.52 13.39
N SER A 315 -6.30 -1.63 12.79
CA SER A 315 -7.31 -0.89 13.54
C SER A 315 -8.38 -1.85 14.06
N ARG A 316 -8.93 -1.57 15.26
CA ARG A 316 -10.07 -2.34 15.81
C ARG A 316 -11.37 -2.15 15.02
N CYS A 317 -11.48 -1.05 14.28
CA CYS A 317 -12.54 -0.78 13.32
C CYS A 317 -12.00 0.03 12.13
N SER A 318 -12.51 -0.24 10.93
CA SER A 318 -12.12 0.46 9.70
C SER A 318 -12.82 1.80 9.48
N VAL A 319 -14.01 1.97 10.08
CA VAL A 319 -14.80 3.20 10.09
C VAL A 319 -15.11 3.64 11.53
N ARG A 320 -15.38 4.94 11.72
CA ARG A 320 -16.05 5.50 12.89
C ARG A 320 -17.03 6.61 12.47
N LEU A 321 -18.19 6.69 13.13
CA LEU A 321 -19.16 7.77 12.92
C LEU A 321 -19.30 8.61 14.20
N VAL A 322 -19.27 9.93 14.05
CA VAL A 322 -19.47 10.87 15.15
C VAL A 322 -20.61 11.83 14.81
N GLU A 323 -21.64 11.89 15.65
CA GLU A 323 -22.69 12.91 15.62
C GLU A 323 -22.46 13.89 16.78
N ARG A 324 -22.36 15.20 16.51
CA ARG A 324 -22.40 16.24 17.55
C ARG A 324 -23.28 17.40 17.12
N LEU A 325 -24.21 17.83 17.97
CA LEU A 325 -25.15 18.92 17.69
C LEU A 325 -25.89 18.77 16.34
N GLY A 326 -26.25 17.53 15.98
CA GLY A 326 -26.87 17.20 14.69
C GLY A 326 -25.97 17.34 13.46
N LYS A 327 -24.65 17.46 13.64
CA LYS A 327 -23.63 17.39 12.58
C LYS A 327 -22.92 16.05 12.62
N TYR A 328 -22.73 15.44 11.45
CA TYR A 328 -22.19 14.10 11.30
C TYR A 328 -20.81 14.14 10.65
N LEU A 329 -19.87 13.38 11.22
CA LEU A 329 -18.52 13.17 10.72
C LEU A 329 -18.26 11.66 10.59
N LEU A 330 -18.20 11.19 9.35
CA LEU A 330 -17.80 9.84 9.00
C LEU A 330 -16.28 9.81 8.79
N MET A 331 -15.57 8.95 9.52
CA MET A 331 -14.12 8.76 9.43
C MET A 331 -13.83 7.34 8.94
N GLY A 332 -13.16 7.20 7.81
CA GLY A 332 -12.66 5.93 7.30
C GLY A 332 -11.14 5.89 7.33
N ILE A 333 -10.57 4.75 7.70
CA ILE A 333 -9.12 4.51 7.71
C ILE A 333 -8.75 3.67 6.48
N VAL A 334 -7.61 3.96 5.82
CA VAL A 334 -7.20 3.31 4.57
C VAL A 334 -5.67 3.15 4.48
N GLY A 335 -5.22 2.11 3.77
CA GLY A 335 -3.79 1.80 3.65
C GLY A 335 -3.20 1.21 4.92
N ASP A 336 -1.92 1.46 5.13
CA ASP A 336 -1.10 0.89 6.21
C ASP A 336 -1.68 1.23 7.61
N SER A 337 -2.27 2.42 7.79
CA SER A 337 -2.96 2.81 9.04
C SER A 337 -4.25 2.04 9.33
N LEU A 338 -4.85 1.38 8.34
CA LEU A 338 -5.98 0.46 8.52
C LEU A 338 -5.47 -0.94 8.87
N HIS A 339 -4.49 -1.41 8.11
CA HIS A 339 -3.91 -2.74 8.24
C HIS A 339 -2.46 -2.71 7.72
N GLU A 340 -1.51 -2.79 8.64
CA GLU A 340 -0.09 -2.76 8.28
C GLU A 340 0.31 -4.02 7.50
N PRO A 341 1.06 -3.89 6.40
CA PRO A 341 1.43 -5.03 5.59
C PRO A 341 2.79 -5.62 5.99
N PHE A 342 2.85 -6.95 6.14
CA PHE A 342 4.14 -7.64 6.22
C PHE A 342 4.81 -7.70 4.84
N TRP A 343 5.74 -6.77 4.56
CA TRP A 343 6.26 -6.53 3.20
C TRP A 343 6.82 -7.76 2.45
N PRO A 344 7.47 -8.76 3.10
CA PRO A 344 7.94 -9.96 2.41
C PRO A 344 6.83 -10.81 1.75
N THR A 345 5.55 -10.53 2.01
CA THR A 345 4.41 -11.14 1.29
C THR A 345 3.98 -10.39 0.03
N GLY A 346 4.54 -9.20 -0.22
CA GLY A 346 4.16 -8.34 -1.35
C GLY A 346 2.67 -7.92 -1.35
N SER A 347 1.99 -7.96 -0.20
CA SER A 347 0.53 -7.79 -0.10
C SER A 347 0.06 -6.35 0.15
N GLY A 348 0.96 -5.44 0.55
CA GLY A 348 0.57 -4.13 1.09
C GLY A 348 -0.14 -3.20 0.12
N CYS A 349 0.42 -3.00 -1.08
CA CYS A 349 -0.24 -2.13 -2.06
C CYS A 349 -1.62 -2.69 -2.47
N ALA A 350 -1.77 -4.01 -2.54
CA ALA A 350 -3.04 -4.67 -2.81
C ALA A 350 -4.06 -4.50 -1.67
N ARG A 351 -3.68 -4.81 -0.42
CA ARG A 351 -4.56 -4.64 0.76
C ARG A 351 -4.95 -3.18 0.97
N GLY A 352 -4.00 -2.26 0.79
CA GLY A 352 -4.26 -0.82 0.84
C GLY A 352 -5.27 -0.37 -0.21
N PHE A 353 -5.11 -0.79 -1.47
CA PHE A 353 -6.05 -0.43 -2.54
C PHE A 353 -7.44 -1.07 -2.36
N LEU A 354 -7.53 -2.31 -1.88
CA LEU A 354 -8.80 -2.93 -1.54
C LEU A 354 -9.53 -2.16 -0.43
N GLY A 355 -8.84 -1.85 0.68
CA GLY A 355 -9.41 -1.05 1.76
C GLY A 355 -9.83 0.37 1.34
N VAL A 356 -9.17 0.95 0.34
CA VAL A 356 -9.61 2.20 -0.31
C VAL A 356 -10.93 2.01 -1.07
N LEU A 357 -11.04 0.98 -1.90
CA LEU A 357 -12.28 0.70 -2.66
C LEU A 357 -13.45 0.36 -1.72
N ASP A 358 -13.18 -0.36 -0.63
CA ASP A 358 -14.16 -0.68 0.42
C ASP A 358 -14.65 0.57 1.16
N THR A 359 -13.74 1.52 1.44
CA THR A 359 -14.09 2.81 2.04
C THR A 359 -14.81 3.74 1.04
N ALA A 360 -14.50 3.66 -0.26
CA ALA A 360 -15.25 4.36 -1.30
C ALA A 360 -16.70 3.84 -1.43
N TRP A 361 -16.90 2.52 -1.30
CA TRP A 361 -18.25 1.94 -1.24
C TRP A 361 -19.07 2.43 -0.04
N LEU A 362 -18.45 2.52 1.14
CA LEU A 362 -19.08 3.14 2.32
C LEU A 362 -19.45 4.61 2.07
N ILE A 363 -18.53 5.42 1.51
CA ILE A 363 -18.76 6.84 1.23
C ILE A 363 -19.88 7.04 0.20
N ARG A 364 -19.96 6.15 -0.80
CA ARG A 364 -21.05 6.10 -1.78
C ARG A 364 -22.40 5.86 -1.10
N ASP A 365 -22.53 4.84 -0.26
CA ASP A 365 -23.82 4.50 0.35
C ASP A 365 -24.26 5.52 1.41
N TYR A 366 -23.30 6.07 2.17
CA TYR A 366 -23.54 7.20 3.06
C TYR A 366 -23.97 8.47 2.30
N GLY A 367 -23.34 8.75 1.15
CA GLY A 367 -23.71 9.86 0.27
C GLY A 367 -25.08 9.67 -0.38
N MET A 368 -25.43 8.45 -0.79
CA MET A 368 -26.75 8.16 -1.34
C MET A 368 -27.87 8.19 -0.29
N ASN A 369 -27.56 8.00 1.00
CA ASN A 369 -28.49 8.10 2.13
C ASN A 369 -29.77 7.23 1.96
N GLN A 370 -29.62 6.05 1.36
CA GLN A 370 -30.70 5.07 1.11
C GLN A 370 -30.76 3.93 2.14
N ARG A 371 -29.75 3.82 2.99
CA ARG A 371 -29.50 2.70 3.91
C ARG A 371 -29.18 3.23 5.31
N GLY A 372 -29.37 2.41 6.34
CA GLY A 372 -29.14 2.86 7.72
C GLY A 372 -27.64 3.11 8.00
N PRO A 373 -27.25 4.15 8.77
CA PRO A 373 -25.84 4.38 9.10
C PRO A 373 -25.14 3.19 9.78
N LEU A 374 -25.84 2.47 10.66
CA LEU A 374 -25.33 1.22 11.27
C LEU A 374 -25.23 0.07 10.27
N GLU A 375 -26.14 0.00 9.30
CA GLU A 375 -26.21 -1.05 8.27
C GLU A 375 -25.00 -0.98 7.32
N ILE A 376 -24.65 0.22 6.87
CA ILE A 376 -23.49 0.44 5.98
C ILE A 376 -22.16 0.30 6.74
N ILE A 377 -22.15 0.58 8.05
CA ILE A 377 -21.00 0.30 8.93
C ILE A 377 -20.83 -1.21 9.13
N ALA A 378 -21.92 -1.96 9.35
CA ALA A 378 -21.89 -3.42 9.50
C ALA A 378 -21.41 -4.13 8.22
N GLU A 379 -21.81 -3.66 7.03
CA GLU A 379 -21.21 -4.11 5.76
C GLU A 379 -19.71 -3.75 5.69
N ARG A 380 -19.31 -2.51 5.99
CA ARG A 380 -17.91 -2.07 5.91
C ARG A 380 -16.98 -2.85 6.84
N GLU A 381 -17.40 -3.16 8.05
CA GLU A 381 -16.64 -3.95 9.02
C GLU A 381 -16.65 -5.46 8.68
N SER A 382 -17.72 -5.97 8.07
CA SER A 382 -17.74 -7.35 7.53
C SER A 382 -16.72 -7.51 6.41
N VAL A 383 -16.67 -6.54 5.48
CA VAL A 383 -15.65 -6.48 4.42
C VAL A 383 -14.25 -6.33 5.01
N TYR A 384 -14.08 -5.54 6.09
CA TYR A 384 -12.78 -5.38 6.75
C TYR A 384 -12.22 -6.69 7.31
N ARG A 385 -13.07 -7.54 7.92
CA ARG A 385 -12.65 -8.88 8.39
C ARG A 385 -12.03 -9.70 7.25
N LEU A 386 -12.66 -9.71 6.07
CA LEU A 386 -12.15 -10.40 4.88
C LEU A 386 -10.83 -9.80 4.37
N LEU A 387 -10.70 -8.46 4.39
CA LEU A 387 -9.49 -7.77 3.94
C LEU A 387 -8.22 -8.22 4.68
N THR A 388 -8.30 -8.49 5.98
CA THR A 388 -7.16 -8.98 6.77
C THR A 388 -6.65 -10.37 6.34
N GLN A 389 -7.53 -11.16 5.71
CA GLN A 389 -7.28 -12.55 5.28
C GLN A 389 -7.09 -12.68 3.75
N VAL A 390 -7.09 -11.57 3.00
CA VAL A 390 -7.08 -11.60 1.53
C VAL A 390 -5.74 -12.11 0.97
N THR A 391 -5.83 -12.99 -0.03
CA THR A 391 -4.72 -13.59 -0.79
C THR A 391 -4.97 -13.39 -2.29
N LYS A 392 -4.06 -13.87 -3.16
CA LYS A 392 -4.29 -13.85 -4.61
C LYS A 392 -5.41 -14.83 -5.05
N ASP A 393 -5.94 -15.67 -4.16
CA ASP A 393 -6.82 -16.80 -4.51
C ASP A 393 -8.25 -16.72 -3.96
N ASN A 394 -8.49 -15.99 -2.85
CA ASN A 394 -9.85 -15.66 -2.39
C ASN A 394 -10.42 -14.38 -3.06
N LEU A 395 -9.73 -13.85 -4.07
CA LEU A 395 -10.15 -12.76 -4.95
C LEU A 395 -10.67 -13.27 -6.30
N HIS A 396 -11.70 -12.59 -6.83
CA HIS A 396 -12.27 -12.91 -8.14
C HIS A 396 -11.23 -12.73 -9.25
N LYS A 397 -10.96 -13.77 -10.03
CA LYS A 397 -9.99 -13.72 -11.15
C LYS A 397 -10.45 -12.83 -12.33
N SER A 398 -11.70 -12.37 -12.35
CA SER A 398 -12.23 -11.41 -13.35
C SER A 398 -11.83 -9.95 -13.06
N ILE A 399 -10.53 -9.68 -12.97
CA ILE A 399 -9.93 -8.39 -12.60
C ILE A 399 -10.47 -7.21 -13.42
N SER A 400 -10.76 -7.41 -14.70
CA SER A 400 -11.31 -6.38 -15.59
C SER A 400 -12.74 -5.91 -15.25
N LYS A 401 -13.42 -6.59 -14.31
CA LYS A 401 -14.75 -6.25 -13.79
C LYS A 401 -14.72 -5.58 -12.41
N TYR A 402 -13.54 -5.36 -11.82
CA TYR A 402 -13.45 -4.76 -10.48
C TYR A 402 -13.98 -3.31 -10.46
N THR A 403 -14.84 -3.02 -9.49
CA THR A 403 -15.33 -1.67 -9.17
C THR A 403 -15.20 -1.42 -7.67
N ILE A 404 -15.77 -0.32 -7.18
CA ILE A 404 -15.85 -0.09 -5.73
C ILE A 404 -16.78 -1.08 -5.02
N ASP A 405 -17.75 -1.71 -5.70
CA ASP A 405 -18.59 -2.74 -5.06
C ASP A 405 -17.74 -3.96 -4.63
N PRO A 406 -17.69 -4.32 -3.34
CA PRO A 406 -16.88 -5.44 -2.85
C PRO A 406 -17.27 -6.79 -3.46
N ARG A 407 -18.52 -6.94 -3.94
CA ARG A 407 -19.05 -8.15 -4.60
C ARG A 407 -18.40 -8.39 -5.97
N THR A 408 -17.73 -7.39 -6.55
CA THR A 408 -16.93 -7.57 -7.78
C THR A 408 -15.52 -8.11 -7.50
N ARG A 409 -15.10 -8.15 -6.23
CA ARG A 409 -13.71 -8.37 -5.80
C ARG A 409 -13.54 -9.62 -4.93
N TYR A 410 -14.34 -9.77 -3.88
CA TYR A 410 -14.24 -10.90 -2.94
C TYR A 410 -15.17 -12.05 -3.35
N VAL A 411 -14.63 -13.28 -3.46
CA VAL A 411 -15.37 -14.44 -4.01
C VAL A 411 -16.52 -14.90 -3.12
N SER A 412 -16.36 -14.78 -1.80
CA SER A 412 -17.33 -15.18 -0.78
C SER A 412 -17.56 -14.03 0.19
N LEU A 413 -18.24 -12.98 -0.28
CA LEU A 413 -18.62 -11.85 0.57
C LEU A 413 -19.80 -12.23 1.48
N GLU A 414 -19.50 -12.58 2.73
CA GLU A 414 -20.50 -12.79 3.78
C GLU A 414 -20.57 -11.58 4.71
N ILE A 415 -21.78 -11.04 4.93
CA ILE A 415 -22.01 -9.93 5.86
C ILE A 415 -22.15 -10.48 7.28
N SER A 416 -20.98 -10.75 7.89
CA SER A 416 -20.80 -11.39 9.20
C SER A 416 -21.17 -10.54 10.44
N LEU A 417 -21.72 -9.34 10.24
CA LEU A 417 -22.09 -8.39 11.29
C LEU A 417 -23.49 -7.82 11.03
N GLN A 418 -24.25 -7.64 12.10
CA GLN A 418 -25.53 -6.95 12.09
C GLN A 418 -25.39 -5.50 12.60
N PRO A 419 -26.37 -4.62 12.39
CA PRO A 419 -26.35 -3.23 12.88
C PRO A 419 -26.08 -3.09 14.39
N GLU A 420 -26.49 -4.08 15.18
CA GLU A 420 -26.32 -4.16 16.63
C GLU A 420 -24.84 -4.36 17.03
N ASP A 421 -24.08 -5.13 16.25
CA ASP A 421 -22.67 -5.48 16.54
C ASP A 421 -21.71 -4.28 16.36
N VAL A 422 -22.21 -3.15 15.85
CA VAL A 422 -21.42 -1.96 15.49
C VAL A 422 -21.90 -0.67 16.18
N ILE A 423 -22.82 -0.75 17.14
CA ILE A 423 -23.32 0.43 17.88
C ILE A 423 -22.18 1.23 18.53
N GLN A 424 -21.17 0.56 19.09
CA GLN A 424 -19.98 1.16 19.70
C GLN A 424 -19.07 1.95 18.73
N ILE A 425 -19.27 1.78 17.42
CA ILE A 425 -18.56 2.52 16.37
C ILE A 425 -19.19 3.91 16.15
N VAL A 426 -20.45 4.10 16.56
CA VAL A 426 -21.14 5.39 16.54
C VAL A 426 -20.95 6.10 17.89
N SER A 427 -20.50 7.35 17.87
CA SER A 427 -20.47 8.22 19.05
C SER A 427 -21.35 9.43 18.83
N THR A 428 -22.42 9.56 19.61
CA THR A 428 -23.43 10.63 19.47
C THR A 428 -23.68 11.34 20.80
N ASP A 429 -24.02 12.63 20.74
CA ASP A 429 -24.57 13.41 21.86
C ASP A 429 -26.11 13.46 21.85
N ASN A 430 -26.75 12.84 20.87
CA ASN A 430 -28.20 12.84 20.67
C ASN A 430 -28.87 11.85 21.65
N PRO A 431 -29.67 12.33 22.63
CA PRO A 431 -30.22 11.46 23.68
C PRO A 431 -31.20 10.41 23.14
N ARG A 432 -31.81 10.63 21.96
CA ARG A 432 -32.68 9.63 21.32
C ARG A 432 -31.90 8.45 20.75
N MET A 433 -30.70 8.69 20.23
CA MET A 433 -29.78 7.62 19.79
C MET A 433 -29.09 6.95 20.98
N GLY A 434 -28.83 7.69 22.06
CA GLY A 434 -28.39 7.12 23.34
C GLY A 434 -29.41 6.15 23.93
N LEU A 435 -30.71 6.44 23.84
CA LEU A 435 -31.76 5.52 24.32
C LEU A 435 -31.76 4.18 23.57
N LEU A 436 -31.42 4.14 22.27
CA LEU A 436 -31.30 2.87 21.54
C LEU A 436 -30.19 1.96 22.10
N SER A 437 -29.03 2.51 22.50
CA SER A 437 -28.00 1.66 23.13
C SER A 437 -28.46 1.15 24.50
N TYR A 438 -29.17 1.96 25.29
CA TYR A 438 -29.73 1.53 26.57
C TYR A 438 -30.86 0.51 26.45
N GLU A 439 -31.81 0.66 25.52
CA GLU A 439 -32.89 -0.31 25.31
C GLU A 439 -32.36 -1.67 24.83
N PHE A 440 -31.39 -1.69 23.91
CA PHE A 440 -30.77 -2.95 23.48
C PHE A 440 -29.94 -3.60 24.59
N ILE A 441 -29.20 -2.82 25.41
CA ILE A 441 -28.51 -3.34 26.60
C ILE A 441 -29.51 -3.92 27.62
N PHE A 442 -30.63 -3.25 27.89
CA PHE A 442 -31.70 -3.77 28.75
C PHE A 442 -32.26 -5.09 28.22
N LYS A 443 -32.53 -5.16 26.91
CA LYS A 443 -33.05 -6.35 26.23
C LYS A 443 -32.06 -7.51 26.27
N TYR A 444 -30.75 -7.25 26.29
CA TYR A 444 -29.73 -8.29 26.43
C TYR A 444 -29.58 -8.76 27.89
N LEU A 445 -29.59 -7.84 28.86
CA LEU A 445 -29.49 -8.17 30.29
C LEU A 445 -30.72 -8.95 30.79
N PHE A 446 -31.94 -8.51 30.47
CA PHE A 446 -33.15 -9.19 30.95
C PHE A 446 -33.39 -10.55 30.28
N ASN A 447 -33.13 -10.71 28.98
CA ASN A 447 -33.26 -12.03 28.33
C ASN A 447 -32.16 -13.02 28.75
N SER A 448 -31.05 -12.54 29.33
CA SER A 448 -30.01 -13.41 29.93
C SER A 448 -30.35 -13.83 31.37
N CYS A 449 -31.26 -13.13 32.04
CA CYS A 449 -31.62 -13.37 33.44
C CYS A 449 -32.96 -14.09 33.56
N ASN A 450 -32.94 -15.39 33.25
CA ASN A 450 -34.07 -16.31 33.41
C ASN A 450 -34.31 -16.63 34.91
N PHE A 451 -34.72 -15.62 35.69
CA PHE A 451 -35.28 -15.82 37.03
C PHE A 451 -36.69 -16.39 36.91
N GLY A 452 -36.75 -17.72 36.77
CA GLY A 452 -37.99 -18.47 36.91
C GLY A 452 -38.53 -18.31 38.33
N PHE A 453 -39.71 -17.69 38.46
CA PHE A 453 -40.44 -17.64 39.71
C PHE A 453 -41.08 -19.00 40.00
N LEU A 454 -40.56 -19.68 41.03
CA LEU A 454 -41.25 -20.68 41.87
C LEU A 454 -40.70 -20.55 43.30
#